data_AF-A0A120A087-F1
#
_entry.id   AF-A0A120A087-F1
#
_cell.length_a   1.000
_cell.length_b   1.000
_cell.length_c   1.000
_cell.angle_alpha   90.00
_cell.angle_beta   90.00
_cell.angle_gamma   90.00
#
_symmetry.space_group_name_H-M   'P 1'
#
loop_
_entity.id
_entity.type
_entity.pdbx_description
1 polymer ?
#
loop_
_entity_poly.entity_id
_entity_poly.type
_entity_poly.pdbx_seq_one_letter_code
_entity_poly.pdbx_strand_id
1 'polypeptide(L)'
;MKENNGIIIYQDEDGVTKVNVRFSNEDVWLTQNQLAEIYDTTQENISMHIKNIYADKELDENRTYKKFLLVRQEGARQVKRNIDHYNLDVIIALGYRVQSQIATRFRRWATERLHEYIQKGFTMDDDRLKQGGNRYFRELLQRIRDIRASERNFYQQVTDIYATSTDYDPRANLTKQFFATVQNKLHYAVHEHTAAEIIYERADSDKPLVGMTNFKGDYITRDDVKIAKNYLTEGELKRLNLLVSQFLDFAEFQALEQRPMRMQDWIQALDRQIINLQRKLLEGKGSISHKQAIEKAEHEFAIYRKREMEQLESDFDKMIKNLPKQ
;
A
#
# COMPACT_ATOMS: atom_id res chain seq x y z
N MET A 1 -36.41 -10.56 13.04
CA MET A 1 -36.19 -9.21 13.61
C MET A 1 -35.48 -8.39 12.55
N LYS A 2 -35.92 -7.15 12.26
CA LYS A 2 -35.24 -6.28 11.29
C LYS A 2 -33.98 -5.73 11.96
N GLU A 3 -32.81 -6.16 11.53
CA GLU A 3 -31.56 -5.48 11.89
C GLU A 3 -31.61 -4.08 11.29
N ASN A 4 -31.69 -3.07 12.15
CA ASN A 4 -31.56 -1.67 11.77
C ASN A 4 -30.07 -1.38 11.59
N ASN A 5 -29.57 -1.54 10.37
CA ASN A 5 -28.19 -1.22 10.02
C ASN A 5 -28.10 0.24 9.56
N GLY A 6 -28.07 1.17 10.51
CA GLY A 6 -27.84 2.58 10.22
C GLY A 6 -26.45 2.79 9.61
N ILE A 7 -26.37 3.45 8.45
CA ILE A 7 -25.11 3.94 7.89
C ILE A 7 -24.99 5.43 8.19
N ILE A 8 -23.78 5.84 8.56
CA ILE A 8 -23.36 7.25 8.51
C ILE A 8 -22.91 7.54 7.08
N ILE A 9 -23.60 8.45 6.40
CA ILE A 9 -23.30 8.77 4.99
C ILE A 9 -22.10 9.71 4.90
N TYR A 10 -22.01 10.70 5.80
CA TYR A 10 -20.83 11.53 6.03
C TYR A 10 -20.95 12.28 7.37
N GLN A 11 -19.83 12.77 7.90
CA GLN A 11 -19.71 13.51 9.17
C GLN A 11 -18.91 14.80 8.96
N ASP A 12 -19.45 15.93 9.41
CA ASP A 12 -18.81 17.25 9.46
C ASP A 12 -18.82 17.74 10.92
N GLU A 13 -18.07 18.81 11.24
CA GLU A 13 -17.91 19.36 12.61
C GLU A 13 -19.26 19.69 13.28
N ASP A 14 -20.31 19.96 12.49
CA ASP A 14 -21.66 20.34 12.96
C ASP A 14 -22.72 19.22 12.94
N GLY A 15 -22.40 17.97 12.58
CA GLY A 15 -23.36 16.88 12.77
C GLY A 15 -23.21 15.64 11.90
N VAL A 16 -23.49 14.49 12.52
CA VAL A 16 -23.57 13.17 11.88
C VAL A 16 -24.93 12.99 11.22
N THR A 17 -24.98 12.77 9.91
CA THR A 17 -26.25 12.37 9.24
C THR A 17 -26.36 10.84 9.28
N LYS A 18 -27.18 10.32 10.21
CA LYS A 18 -27.48 8.89 10.34
C LYS A 18 -28.75 8.55 9.58
N VAL A 19 -28.67 7.63 8.62
CA VAL A 19 -29.84 7.14 7.91
C VAL A 19 -29.90 5.63 7.97
N ASN A 20 -31.11 5.11 8.17
CA ASN A 20 -31.37 3.68 8.10
C ASN A 20 -31.37 3.28 6.63
N VAL A 21 -30.45 2.40 6.26
CA VAL A 21 -30.29 1.99 4.87
C VAL A 21 -30.47 0.48 4.73
N ARG A 22 -30.81 0.04 3.53
CA ARG A 22 -30.88 -1.39 3.22
C ARG A 22 -29.60 -1.83 2.53
N PHE A 23 -28.95 -2.87 3.06
CA PHE A 23 -27.83 -3.52 2.39
C PHE A 23 -28.33 -4.67 1.50
N SER A 24 -27.83 -4.74 0.27
CA SER A 24 -28.03 -5.88 -0.63
C SER A 24 -26.90 -5.93 -1.66
N ASN A 25 -26.32 -7.12 -1.86
CA ASN A 25 -25.21 -7.34 -2.81
C ASN A 25 -24.04 -6.36 -2.62
N GLU A 26 -23.62 -6.15 -1.36
CA GLU A 26 -22.53 -5.23 -0.98
C GLU A 26 -22.79 -3.74 -1.27
N ASP A 27 -23.97 -3.37 -1.75
CA ASP A 27 -24.37 -2.00 -2.06
C ASP A 27 -25.47 -1.50 -1.10
N VAL A 28 -25.59 -0.18 -1.01
CA VAL A 28 -26.51 0.56 -0.16
C VAL A 28 -27.71 0.99 -0.98
N TRP A 29 -28.92 0.64 -0.53
CA TRP A 29 -30.17 0.92 -1.23
C TRP A 29 -31.08 1.82 -0.42
N LEU A 30 -31.54 2.91 -1.04
CA LEU A 30 -32.38 3.93 -0.45
C LEU A 30 -33.61 4.25 -1.29
N THR A 31 -34.72 4.56 -0.63
CA THR A 31 -35.93 5.06 -1.28
C THR A 31 -35.84 6.57 -1.57
N GLN A 32 -36.66 7.09 -2.49
CA GLN A 32 -36.71 8.54 -2.76
C GLN A 32 -37.01 9.37 -1.51
N ASN A 33 -37.86 8.86 -0.61
CA ASN A 33 -38.17 9.55 0.65
C ASN A 33 -36.95 9.65 1.56
N GLN A 34 -36.18 8.58 1.68
CA GLN A 34 -34.94 8.61 2.45
C GLN A 34 -33.90 9.54 1.82
N LEU A 35 -33.82 9.58 0.49
CA LEU A 35 -32.94 10.52 -0.23
C LEU A 35 -33.38 11.98 -0.01
N ALA A 36 -34.68 12.24 0.01
CA ALA A 36 -35.25 13.54 0.31
C ALA A 36 -34.92 13.99 1.74
N GLU A 37 -35.03 13.08 2.72
CA GLU A 37 -34.61 13.30 4.10
C GLU A 37 -33.10 13.56 4.22
N ILE A 38 -32.27 12.77 3.52
CA ILE A 38 -30.82 12.94 3.54
C ILE A 38 -30.43 14.31 3.06
N TYR A 39 -30.95 14.72 1.89
CA TYR A 39 -30.55 15.96 1.24
C TYR A 39 -31.35 17.18 1.67
N ASP A 40 -32.24 17.04 2.66
CA ASP A 40 -33.12 18.11 3.15
C ASP A 40 -33.84 18.83 2.00
N THR A 41 -34.58 18.03 1.22
CA THR A 41 -35.31 18.46 0.03
C THR A 41 -36.62 17.69 -0.10
N THR A 42 -37.45 18.02 -1.10
CA THR A 42 -38.69 17.29 -1.38
C THR A 42 -38.45 16.03 -2.23
N GLN A 43 -39.36 15.06 -2.11
CA GLN A 43 -39.33 13.84 -2.91
C GLN A 43 -39.47 14.14 -4.42
N GLU A 44 -40.27 15.14 -4.77
CA GLU A 44 -40.48 15.59 -6.15
C GLU A 44 -39.17 16.10 -6.75
N ASN A 45 -38.36 16.85 -5.98
CA ASN A 45 -37.08 17.35 -6.44
C ASN A 45 -36.08 16.20 -6.67
N ILE A 46 -36.04 15.21 -5.78
CA ILE A 46 -35.25 13.99 -5.98
C ILE A 46 -35.67 13.25 -7.25
N SER A 47 -36.99 13.06 -7.45
CA SER A 47 -37.54 12.40 -8.63
C SER A 47 -37.15 13.12 -9.92
N MET A 48 -37.23 14.45 -9.94
CA MET A 48 -36.78 15.28 -11.06
C MET A 48 -35.29 15.08 -11.36
N HIS A 49 -34.42 15.13 -10.36
CA HIS A 49 -32.98 14.94 -10.57
C HIS A 49 -32.62 13.52 -11.04
N ILE A 50 -33.25 12.48 -10.51
CA ILE A 50 -33.06 11.09 -10.97
C ILE A 50 -33.44 10.96 -12.44
N LYS A 51 -34.57 11.54 -12.85
CA LYS A 51 -34.99 11.52 -14.25
C LYS A 51 -33.96 12.18 -15.16
N ASN A 52 -33.39 13.31 -14.72
CA ASN A 52 -32.36 14.01 -15.48
C ASN A 52 -31.05 13.20 -15.54
N ILE A 53 -30.62 12.56 -14.44
CA ILE A 53 -29.44 11.68 -14.39
C ILE A 53 -29.50 10.60 -15.47
N TYR A 54 -30.66 9.94 -15.61
CA TYR A 54 -30.85 8.91 -16.62
C TYR A 54 -31.00 9.49 -18.04
N ALA A 55 -31.65 10.64 -18.19
CA ALA A 55 -31.74 11.32 -19.47
C ALA A 55 -30.36 11.75 -20.02
N ASP A 56 -29.48 12.22 -19.12
CA ASP A 56 -28.09 12.58 -19.42
C ASP A 56 -27.20 11.36 -19.66
N LYS A 57 -27.72 10.14 -19.43
CA LYS A 57 -26.99 8.86 -19.49
C LYS A 57 -25.76 8.82 -18.58
N GLU A 58 -25.78 9.55 -17.47
CA GLU A 58 -24.71 9.49 -16.48
C GLU A 58 -24.69 8.14 -15.76
N LEU A 59 -25.88 7.58 -15.49
CA LEU A 59 -26.05 6.27 -14.85
C LEU A 59 -26.96 5.37 -15.70
N ASP A 60 -26.74 4.06 -15.61
CA ASP A 60 -27.61 3.04 -16.20
C ASP A 60 -28.66 2.58 -15.19
N GLU A 61 -29.92 2.86 -15.48
CA GLU A 61 -31.08 2.52 -14.65
C GLU A 61 -31.11 1.03 -14.27
N ASN A 62 -30.68 0.11 -15.14
CA ASN A 62 -30.70 -1.32 -14.84
C ASN A 62 -29.74 -1.72 -13.71
N ARG A 63 -28.70 -0.92 -13.47
CA ARG A 63 -27.68 -1.18 -12.45
C ARG A 63 -27.96 -0.43 -11.16
N THR A 64 -28.56 0.76 -11.27
CA THR A 64 -28.69 1.69 -10.14
C THR A 64 -30.09 1.76 -9.54
N TYR A 65 -31.06 1.06 -10.13
CA TYR A 65 -32.44 1.03 -9.66
C TYR A 65 -32.96 -0.40 -9.44
N LYS A 66 -33.71 -0.60 -8.35
CA LYS A 66 -34.33 -1.89 -8.04
C LYS A 66 -35.64 -1.72 -7.28
N LYS A 67 -36.64 -2.54 -7.65
CA LYS A 67 -37.88 -2.69 -6.88
C LYS A 67 -37.68 -3.72 -5.78
N PHE A 68 -37.93 -3.32 -4.54
CA PHE A 68 -38.01 -4.24 -3.41
C PHE A 68 -39.44 -4.42 -2.96
N LEU A 69 -39.84 -5.68 -2.77
CA LEU A 69 -41.13 -6.01 -2.18
C LEU A 69 -41.12 -5.66 -0.69
N LEU A 70 -41.96 -4.73 -0.29
CA LEU A 70 -42.20 -4.42 1.12
C LEU A 70 -43.56 -4.96 1.52
N VAL A 71 -43.58 -5.81 2.55
CA VAL A 71 -44.81 -6.26 3.18
C VAL A 71 -45.06 -5.39 4.40
N ARG A 72 -46.16 -4.63 4.39
CA ARG A 72 -46.60 -3.81 5.52
C ARG A 72 -47.96 -4.33 5.98
N GLN A 73 -48.16 -4.38 7.30
CA GLN A 73 -49.46 -4.68 7.88
C GLN A 73 -50.23 -3.37 8.05
N GLU A 74 -51.32 -3.19 7.31
CA GLU A 74 -52.21 -2.03 7.39
C GLU A 74 -53.55 -2.51 7.97
N GLY A 75 -53.77 -2.24 9.27
CA GLY A 75 -54.89 -2.80 10.03
C GLY A 75 -54.83 -4.34 10.07
N ALA A 76 -55.90 -5.01 9.64
CA ALA A 76 -55.97 -6.48 9.59
C ALA A 76 -55.41 -7.10 8.29
N ARG A 77 -54.94 -6.30 7.32
CA ARG A 77 -54.51 -6.79 6.00
C ARG A 77 -52.99 -6.67 5.82
N GLN A 78 -52.37 -7.71 5.26
CA GLN A 78 -51.00 -7.62 4.76
C GLN A 78 -51.02 -7.06 3.33
N VAL A 79 -50.43 -5.89 3.15
CA VAL A 79 -50.32 -5.22 1.86
C VAL A 79 -48.89 -5.36 1.36
N LYS A 80 -48.74 -5.92 0.15
CA LYS A 80 -47.47 -6.04 -0.56
C LYS A 80 -47.35 -4.88 -1.54
N ARG A 81 -46.33 -4.03 -1.39
CA ARG A 81 -46.03 -2.96 -2.36
C ARG A 81 -44.59 -3.09 -2.83
N ASN A 82 -44.38 -2.89 -4.13
CA ASN A 82 -43.04 -2.70 -4.66
C ASN A 82 -42.65 -1.26 -4.41
N ILE A 83 -41.52 -1.06 -3.73
CA ILE A 83 -40.97 0.26 -3.47
C ILE A 83 -39.66 0.40 -4.22
N ASP A 84 -39.54 1.53 -4.91
CA ASP A 84 -38.38 1.92 -5.69
C ASP A 84 -37.20 2.23 -4.76
N HIS A 85 -36.05 1.61 -5.04
CA HIS A 85 -34.80 1.90 -4.36
C HIS A 85 -33.71 2.21 -5.37
N TYR A 86 -32.78 3.05 -4.93
CA TYR A 86 -31.64 3.54 -5.69
C TYR A 86 -30.36 3.24 -4.92
N ASN A 87 -29.30 2.88 -5.66
CA ASN A 87 -28.04 2.45 -5.08
C ASN A 87 -27.09 3.63 -4.78
N LEU A 88 -25.88 3.33 -4.31
CA LEU A 88 -24.89 4.34 -3.93
C LEU A 88 -24.52 5.32 -5.05
N ASP A 89 -24.49 4.87 -6.31
CA ASP A 89 -24.13 5.74 -7.44
C ASP A 89 -25.14 6.89 -7.61
N VAL A 90 -26.44 6.60 -7.44
CA VAL A 90 -27.50 7.61 -7.49
C VAL A 90 -27.42 8.55 -6.29
N ILE A 91 -27.07 8.04 -5.11
CA ILE A 91 -26.84 8.88 -3.92
C ILE A 91 -25.74 9.90 -4.23
N ILE A 92 -24.59 9.44 -4.73
CA ILE A 92 -23.45 10.31 -5.06
C ILE A 92 -23.86 11.35 -6.12
N ALA A 93 -24.49 10.93 -7.21
CA ALA A 93 -24.93 11.82 -8.28
C ALA A 93 -25.91 12.90 -7.79
N LEU A 94 -26.84 12.56 -6.91
CA LEU A 94 -27.76 13.51 -6.29
C LEU A 94 -27.04 14.51 -5.39
N GLY A 95 -26.01 14.08 -4.66
CA GLY A 95 -25.18 14.97 -3.84
C GLY A 95 -24.52 16.11 -4.63
N TYR A 96 -24.29 15.94 -5.93
CA TYR A 96 -23.76 16.99 -6.81
C TYR A 96 -24.84 17.85 -7.49
N ARG A 97 -26.08 17.35 -7.59
CA ARG A 97 -27.20 18.06 -8.27
C ARG A 97 -28.14 18.80 -7.33
N VAL A 98 -28.34 18.30 -6.11
CA VAL A 98 -29.24 18.92 -5.15
C VAL A 98 -28.59 20.16 -4.53
N GLN A 99 -29.36 21.24 -4.47
CA GLN A 99 -28.97 22.48 -3.83
C GLN A 99 -29.49 22.53 -2.39
N SER A 100 -28.72 21.99 -1.46
CA SER A 100 -28.98 22.12 -0.02
C SER A 100 -27.69 22.29 0.78
N GLN A 101 -27.80 22.71 2.03
CA GLN A 101 -26.66 22.82 2.94
C GLN A 101 -26.03 21.44 3.19
N ILE A 102 -26.86 20.40 3.28
CA ILE A 102 -26.40 19.01 3.38
C ILE A 102 -25.62 18.61 2.13
N ALA A 103 -26.18 18.81 0.94
CA ALA A 103 -25.48 18.48 -0.30
C ALA A 103 -24.14 19.22 -0.42
N THR A 104 -24.07 20.47 0.08
CA THR A 104 -22.83 21.25 0.13
C THR A 104 -21.78 20.62 1.06
N ARG A 105 -22.18 20.18 2.26
CA ARG A 105 -21.28 19.47 3.18
C ARG A 105 -20.83 18.12 2.60
N PHE A 106 -21.75 17.37 1.99
CA PHE A 106 -21.42 16.12 1.29
C PHE A 106 -20.36 16.36 0.20
N ARG A 107 -20.52 17.41 -0.61
CA ARG A 107 -19.53 17.76 -1.66
C ARG A 107 -18.16 18.12 -1.08
N ARG A 108 -18.11 18.86 0.04
CA ARG A 108 -16.83 19.17 0.73
C ARG A 108 -16.15 17.89 1.19
N TRP A 109 -16.88 17.05 1.92
CA TRP A 109 -16.39 15.75 2.38
C TRP A 109 -15.92 14.86 1.22
N ALA A 110 -16.71 14.72 0.16
CA ALA A 110 -16.36 13.90 -1.01
C ALA A 110 -15.12 14.44 -1.73
N THR A 111 -14.99 15.76 -1.84
CA THR A 111 -13.83 16.41 -2.44
C THR A 111 -12.57 16.15 -1.62
N GLU A 112 -12.64 16.19 -0.29
CA GLU A 112 -11.52 15.84 0.59
C GLU A 112 -11.09 14.39 0.42
N ARG A 113 -12.04 13.45 0.40
CA ARG A 113 -11.74 12.00 0.23
C ARG A 113 -11.15 11.72 -1.16
N LEU A 114 -11.69 12.34 -2.21
CA LEU A 114 -11.15 12.20 -3.57
C LEU A 114 -9.75 12.81 -3.68
N HIS A 115 -9.53 13.98 -3.09
CA HIS A 115 -8.23 14.62 -3.05
C HIS A 115 -7.21 13.75 -2.31
N GLU A 116 -7.60 13.15 -1.18
CA GLU A 116 -6.79 12.19 -0.46
C GLU A 116 -6.46 10.95 -1.29
N TYR A 117 -7.47 10.34 -1.93
CA TYR A 117 -7.29 9.17 -2.79
C TYR A 117 -6.33 9.45 -3.94
N ILE A 118 -6.48 10.58 -4.63
CA ILE A 118 -5.60 10.97 -5.74
C ILE A 118 -4.16 11.18 -5.26
N GLN A 119 -3.97 11.69 -4.04
CA GLN A 119 -2.64 11.98 -3.51
C GLN A 119 -1.93 10.79 -2.88
N LYS A 120 -2.68 9.92 -2.18
CA LYS A 120 -2.13 8.79 -1.40
C LYS A 120 -2.34 7.43 -2.06
N GLY A 121 -3.21 7.35 -3.06
CA GLY A 121 -3.65 6.10 -3.70
C GLY A 121 -4.74 5.35 -2.91
N PHE A 122 -5.17 5.85 -1.76
CA PHE A 122 -6.24 5.29 -0.93
C PHE A 122 -6.86 6.38 -0.03
N THR A 123 -8.08 6.16 0.47
CA THR A 123 -8.75 7.02 1.47
C THR A 123 -9.37 6.14 2.55
N MET A 124 -9.41 6.62 3.79
CA MET A 124 -9.75 5.83 4.96
C MET A 124 -10.77 6.55 5.87
N ASP A 125 -11.69 5.79 6.47
CA ASP A 125 -12.69 6.30 7.43
C ASP A 125 -12.27 5.96 8.86
N ASP A 126 -11.43 6.82 9.45
CA ASP A 126 -10.79 6.60 10.75
C ASP A 126 -11.77 6.42 11.92
N ASP A 127 -12.94 7.04 11.86
CA ASP A 127 -13.91 6.98 12.95
C ASP A 127 -14.76 5.72 12.88
N ARG A 128 -15.10 5.25 11.67
CA ARG A 128 -15.69 3.92 11.48
C ARG A 128 -14.69 2.80 11.80
N LEU A 129 -13.40 3.03 11.57
CA LEU A 129 -12.32 2.13 11.96
C LEU A 129 -12.17 1.98 13.48
N LYS A 130 -12.20 3.10 14.22
CA LYS A 130 -12.14 3.12 15.69
C LYS A 130 -13.34 2.43 16.35
N GLN A 131 -14.48 2.36 15.66
CA GLN A 131 -15.73 1.78 16.18
C GLN A 131 -15.89 0.26 15.94
N GLY A 132 -14.81 -0.47 15.63
CA GLY A 132 -14.81 -1.94 15.65
C GLY A 132 -14.95 -2.63 14.29
N GLY A 133 -14.20 -2.14 13.29
CA GLY A 133 -14.16 -2.75 11.96
C GLY A 133 -13.47 -4.12 11.93
N ASN A 134 -14.22 -5.19 12.20
CA ASN A 134 -13.77 -6.59 11.97
C ASN A 134 -13.31 -6.83 10.51
N ARG A 135 -13.72 -5.97 9.56
CA ARG A 135 -13.29 -5.99 8.15
C ARG A 135 -11.90 -5.38 7.94
N TYR A 136 -11.55 -4.32 8.68
CA TYR A 136 -10.23 -3.68 8.58
C TYR A 136 -9.10 -4.66 8.91
N PHE A 137 -9.19 -5.35 10.06
CA PHE A 137 -8.15 -6.30 10.44
C PHE A 137 -8.08 -7.49 9.48
N ARG A 138 -9.18 -7.90 8.86
CA ARG A 138 -9.16 -8.92 7.79
C ARG A 138 -8.45 -8.40 6.53
N GLU A 139 -8.72 -7.17 6.11
CA GLU A 139 -8.03 -6.54 4.97
C GLU A 139 -6.54 -6.30 5.27
N LEU A 140 -6.21 -5.88 6.49
CA LEU A 140 -4.82 -5.75 6.96
C LEU A 140 -4.11 -7.10 6.94
N LEU A 141 -4.73 -8.16 7.46
CA LEU A 141 -4.18 -9.52 7.40
C LEU A 141 -3.98 -9.99 5.96
N GLN A 142 -4.93 -9.72 5.06
CA GLN A 142 -4.77 -10.07 3.65
C GLN A 142 -3.61 -9.30 3.02
N ARG A 143 -3.49 -8.00 3.30
CA ARG A 143 -2.39 -7.17 2.81
C ARG A 143 -1.02 -7.65 3.32
N ILE A 144 -0.92 -8.05 4.58
CA ILE A 144 0.31 -8.62 5.15
C ILE A 144 0.67 -9.94 4.45
N ARG A 145 -0.32 -10.80 4.17
CA ARG A 145 -0.11 -12.04 3.40
C ARG A 145 0.36 -11.77 1.98
N ASP A 146 -0.23 -10.79 1.30
CA ASP A 146 0.17 -10.40 -0.06
C ASP A 146 1.61 -9.85 -0.08
N ILE A 147 1.99 -9.06 0.92
CA ILE A 147 3.38 -8.57 1.10
C ILE A 147 4.34 -9.76 1.24
N ARG A 148 3.98 -10.75 2.07
CA ARG A 148 4.79 -11.94 2.36
C ARG A 148 4.93 -12.88 1.16
N ALA A 149 3.89 -12.99 0.33
CA ALA A 149 3.90 -13.78 -0.90
C ALA A 149 4.66 -13.09 -2.05
N SER A 150 4.91 -11.78 -1.95
CA SER A 150 5.61 -11.04 -2.99
C SER A 150 7.11 -11.35 -2.98
N GLU A 151 7.69 -11.66 -4.15
CA GLU A 151 9.16 -11.74 -4.34
C GLU A 151 9.84 -10.36 -4.34
N ARG A 152 9.15 -9.32 -3.84
CA ARG A 152 9.66 -7.96 -3.81
C ARG A 152 10.85 -7.84 -2.87
N ASN A 153 11.60 -6.76 -3.06
CA ASN A 153 12.74 -6.45 -2.21
C ASN A 153 12.29 -6.39 -0.73
N PHE A 154 13.05 -7.04 0.15
CA PHE A 154 12.75 -7.14 1.57
C PHE A 154 12.68 -5.78 2.27
N TYR A 155 13.40 -4.74 1.81
CA TYR A 155 13.20 -3.37 2.30
C TYR A 155 11.80 -2.85 2.01
N GLN A 156 11.28 -3.19 0.84
CA GLN A 156 9.98 -2.75 0.36
C GLN A 156 8.86 -3.42 1.17
N GLN A 157 9.05 -4.68 1.57
CA GLN A 157 8.11 -5.36 2.47
C GLN A 157 8.00 -4.64 3.83
N VAL A 158 9.13 -4.21 4.40
CA VAL A 158 9.13 -3.44 5.67
C VAL A 158 8.46 -2.07 5.49
N THR A 159 8.71 -1.36 4.39
CA THR A 159 8.02 -0.09 4.12
C THR A 159 6.53 -0.26 3.82
N ASP A 160 6.14 -1.38 3.21
CA ASP A 160 4.74 -1.71 2.91
C ASP A 160 3.96 -1.97 4.22
N ILE A 161 4.57 -2.64 5.22
CA ILE A 161 4.02 -2.74 6.58
C ILE A 161 3.90 -1.37 7.22
N TYR A 162 4.95 -0.54 7.17
CA TYR A 162 4.88 0.81 7.71
C TYR A 162 3.74 1.62 7.07
N ALA A 163 3.47 1.44 5.77
CA ALA A 163 2.37 2.10 5.06
C ALA A 163 0.97 1.61 5.48
N THR A 164 0.87 0.55 6.30
CA THR A 164 -0.38 0.13 6.95
C THR A 164 -0.72 0.89 8.23
N SER A 165 0.12 1.86 8.63
CA SER A 165 -0.12 2.70 9.79
C SER A 165 -1.46 3.41 9.71
N THR A 166 -2.16 3.49 10.83
CA THR A 166 -3.43 4.23 10.96
C THR A 166 -3.29 5.72 10.67
N ASP A 167 -2.13 6.31 10.93
CA ASP A 167 -1.81 7.72 10.71
C ASP A 167 -0.86 7.93 9.52
N TYR A 168 -0.77 6.97 8.58
CA TYR A 168 0.19 7.04 7.49
C TYR A 168 0.04 8.31 6.64
N ASP A 169 1.13 9.07 6.51
CA ASP A 169 1.23 10.20 5.61
C ASP A 169 2.54 10.15 4.80
N PRO A 170 2.50 9.90 3.47
CA PRO A 170 3.71 9.83 2.64
C PRO A 170 4.49 11.15 2.58
N ARG A 171 3.87 12.28 2.94
CA ARG A 171 4.51 13.60 2.95
C ARG A 171 5.18 13.93 4.27
N ALA A 172 4.83 13.22 5.34
CA ALA A 172 5.38 13.44 6.67
C ALA A 172 6.90 13.28 6.65
N ASN A 173 7.59 14.16 7.39
CA ASN A 173 9.03 14.08 7.53
C ASN A 173 9.47 12.74 8.14
N LEU A 174 8.65 12.19 9.05
CA LEU A 174 8.86 10.89 9.66
C LEU A 174 8.93 9.76 8.62
N THR A 175 8.00 9.75 7.65
CA THR A 175 7.98 8.75 6.57
C THR A 175 9.16 8.91 5.65
N LYS A 176 9.51 10.14 5.25
CA LYS A 176 10.70 10.41 4.43
C LYS A 176 11.98 9.91 5.12
N GLN A 177 12.12 10.19 6.41
CA GLN A 177 13.26 9.71 7.21
C GLN A 177 13.28 8.19 7.33
N PHE A 178 12.13 7.56 7.59
CA PHE A 178 12.05 6.11 7.68
C PHE A 178 12.46 5.43 6.38
N PHE A 179 11.89 5.85 5.25
CA PHE A 179 12.18 5.28 3.93
C PHE A 179 13.65 5.48 3.53
N ALA A 180 14.24 6.63 3.90
CA ALA A 180 15.65 6.91 3.63
C ALA A 180 16.62 6.09 4.51
N THR A 181 16.20 5.62 5.68
CA THR A 181 17.09 5.02 6.70
C THR A 181 16.89 3.52 6.90
N VAL A 182 15.71 2.98 6.59
CA VAL A 182 15.36 1.57 6.87
C VAL A 182 16.35 0.59 6.23
N GLN A 183 16.77 0.85 5.00
CA GLN A 183 17.75 0.00 4.32
C GLN A 183 19.07 -0.06 5.08
N ASN A 184 19.64 1.10 5.43
CA ASN A 184 20.90 1.17 6.15
C ASN A 184 20.79 0.57 7.55
N LYS A 185 19.64 0.75 8.22
CA LYS A 185 19.36 0.16 9.52
C LYS A 185 19.37 -1.37 9.49
N LEU A 186 18.72 -1.97 8.48
CA LEU A 186 18.70 -3.42 8.31
C LEU A 186 20.06 -4.00 7.94
N HIS A 187 20.80 -3.33 7.05
CA HIS A 187 22.18 -3.70 6.71
C HIS A 187 23.08 -3.69 7.96
N TYR A 188 23.04 -2.59 8.72
CA TYR A 188 23.85 -2.43 9.91
C TYR A 188 23.53 -3.48 10.98
N ALA A 189 22.26 -3.84 11.15
CA ALA A 189 21.85 -4.90 12.07
C ALA A 189 22.42 -6.29 11.71
N VAL A 190 22.70 -6.55 10.43
CA VAL A 190 23.17 -7.86 9.96
C VAL A 190 24.68 -7.96 9.96
N HIS A 191 25.36 -6.89 9.55
CA HIS A 191 26.81 -6.92 9.26
C HIS A 191 27.54 -5.63 9.66
N GLU A 192 26.94 -4.73 10.45
CA GLU A 192 27.57 -3.52 11.01
C GLU A 192 28.12 -2.51 10.00
N HIS A 193 27.59 -2.52 8.78
CA HIS A 193 27.92 -1.55 7.74
C HIS A 193 26.64 -1.04 7.10
N THR A 194 26.64 0.20 6.61
CA THR A 194 25.59 0.73 5.73
C THR A 194 25.68 0.10 4.33
N ALA A 195 24.67 0.33 3.50
CA ALA A 195 24.68 -0.16 2.12
C ALA A 195 25.89 0.38 1.33
N ALA A 196 26.22 1.66 1.53
CA ALA A 196 27.35 2.30 0.87
C ALA A 196 28.70 1.76 1.35
N GLU A 197 28.86 1.55 2.65
CA GLU A 197 30.09 0.99 3.24
C GLU A 197 30.33 -0.44 2.74
N ILE A 198 29.30 -1.29 2.66
CA ILE A 198 29.44 -2.64 2.09
C ILE A 198 29.97 -2.61 0.66
N ILE A 199 29.37 -1.79 -0.20
CA ILE A 199 29.81 -1.67 -1.59
C ILE A 199 31.25 -1.19 -1.63
N TYR A 200 31.55 -0.13 -0.88
CA TYR A 200 32.88 0.47 -0.86
C TYR A 200 33.93 -0.50 -0.33
N GLU A 201 33.67 -1.29 0.71
CA GLU A 201 34.66 -2.19 1.28
C GLU A 201 34.83 -3.48 0.48
N ARG A 202 33.76 -4.00 -0.13
CA ARG A 202 33.77 -5.34 -0.74
C ARG A 202 33.99 -5.33 -2.25
N ALA A 203 33.70 -4.23 -2.94
CA ALA A 203 34.01 -4.08 -4.36
C ALA A 203 35.53 -4.07 -4.57
N ASP A 204 36.00 -5.07 -5.31
CA ASP A 204 37.42 -5.37 -5.47
C ASP A 204 37.66 -6.15 -6.78
N SER A 205 38.38 -5.53 -7.72
CA SER A 205 38.66 -6.08 -9.05
C SER A 205 39.56 -7.31 -9.07
N ASP A 206 40.27 -7.59 -7.97
CA ASP A 206 41.10 -8.78 -7.85
C ASP A 206 40.32 -10.02 -7.40
N LYS A 207 39.07 -9.84 -6.95
CA LYS A 207 38.17 -10.94 -6.61
C LYS A 207 37.35 -11.38 -7.81
N PRO A 208 36.95 -12.67 -7.87
CA PRO A 208 35.97 -13.13 -8.85
C PRO A 208 34.71 -12.25 -8.78
N LEU A 209 34.19 -11.85 -9.95
CA LEU A 209 32.95 -11.09 -10.08
C LEU A 209 32.93 -9.80 -9.24
N VAL A 210 34.10 -9.17 -9.07
CA VAL A 210 34.30 -7.92 -8.29
C VAL A 210 33.94 -8.07 -6.81
N GLY A 211 33.95 -9.30 -6.29
CA GLY A 211 33.58 -9.61 -4.90
C GLY A 211 32.07 -9.79 -4.67
N MET A 212 31.25 -9.84 -5.72
CA MET A 212 29.83 -10.15 -5.62
C MET A 212 29.58 -11.65 -5.48
N THR A 213 28.55 -11.98 -4.71
CA THR A 213 28.17 -13.35 -4.34
C THR A 213 26.70 -13.66 -4.65
N ASN A 214 25.86 -12.65 -4.85
CA ASN A 214 24.41 -12.81 -5.00
C ASN A 214 23.84 -11.89 -6.09
N PHE A 215 23.89 -12.29 -7.35
CA PHE A 215 23.28 -11.54 -8.48
C PHE A 215 22.52 -12.46 -9.42
N LYS A 216 21.72 -11.89 -10.33
CA LYS A 216 20.95 -12.64 -11.32
C LYS A 216 21.69 -12.67 -12.65
N GLY A 217 21.81 -13.85 -13.26
CA GLY A 217 22.43 -14.03 -14.57
C GLY A 217 23.84 -14.62 -14.51
N ASP A 218 24.40 -14.91 -15.68
CA ASP A 218 25.70 -15.59 -15.82
C ASP A 218 26.89 -14.61 -15.91
N TYR A 219 26.61 -13.31 -16.02
CA TYR A 219 27.60 -12.25 -16.11
C TYR A 219 27.15 -11.01 -15.33
N ILE A 220 28.12 -10.22 -14.89
CA ILE A 220 27.88 -9.04 -14.06
C ILE A 220 27.82 -7.77 -14.91
N THR A 221 26.91 -6.87 -14.58
CA THR A 221 26.75 -5.57 -15.23
C THR A 221 27.26 -4.43 -14.35
N ARG A 222 27.42 -3.25 -14.95
CA ARG A 222 27.76 -2.02 -14.23
C ARG A 222 26.69 -1.63 -13.21
N ASP A 223 25.43 -2.02 -13.40
CA ASP A 223 24.37 -1.72 -12.45
C ASP A 223 24.35 -2.70 -11.28
N ASP A 224 24.82 -3.95 -11.48
CA ASP A 224 24.92 -4.94 -10.40
C ASP A 224 25.91 -4.52 -9.31
N VAL A 225 27.03 -3.87 -9.67
CA VAL A 225 28.03 -3.40 -8.70
C VAL A 225 27.54 -2.25 -7.82
N LYS A 226 26.37 -1.67 -8.13
CA LYS A 226 25.74 -0.61 -7.32
C LYS A 226 24.79 -1.18 -6.26
N ILE A 227 24.50 -2.48 -6.31
CA ILE A 227 23.51 -3.12 -5.44
C ILE A 227 24.21 -3.74 -4.23
N ALA A 228 24.04 -3.15 -3.05
CA ALA A 228 24.68 -3.62 -1.82
C ALA A 228 24.37 -5.08 -1.47
N LYS A 229 23.15 -5.56 -1.78
CA LYS A 229 22.73 -6.95 -1.59
C LYS A 229 23.67 -7.94 -2.30
N ASN A 230 24.21 -7.56 -3.46
CA ASN A 230 25.03 -8.45 -4.29
C ASN A 230 26.37 -8.80 -3.63
N TYR A 231 26.80 -8.02 -2.64
CA TYR A 231 28.03 -8.22 -1.87
C TYR A 231 27.80 -8.95 -0.54
N LEU A 232 26.57 -9.37 -0.23
CA LEU A 232 26.26 -10.09 1.00
C LEU A 232 26.58 -11.57 0.85
N THR A 233 27.19 -12.17 1.86
CA THR A 233 27.34 -13.62 1.95
C THR A 233 25.98 -14.30 2.10
N GLU A 234 25.91 -15.61 1.80
CA GLU A 234 24.69 -16.40 2.00
C GLU A 234 24.18 -16.33 3.45
N GLY A 235 25.10 -16.37 4.42
CA GLY A 235 24.77 -16.25 5.84
C GLY A 235 24.20 -14.89 6.24
N GLU A 236 24.74 -13.79 5.68
CA GLU A 236 24.21 -12.44 5.91
C GLU A 236 22.85 -12.26 5.26
N LEU A 237 22.68 -12.73 4.02
CA LEU A 237 21.40 -12.68 3.32
C LEU A 237 20.34 -13.49 4.06
N LYS A 238 20.69 -14.67 4.60
CA LYS A 238 19.80 -15.47 5.44
C LYS A 238 19.40 -14.74 6.72
N ARG A 239 20.33 -14.09 7.42
CA ARG A 239 20.03 -13.29 8.62
C ARG A 239 19.11 -12.10 8.31
N LEU A 240 19.35 -11.43 7.19
CA LEU A 240 18.53 -10.31 6.71
C LEU A 240 17.10 -10.75 6.42
N ASN A 241 16.94 -11.89 5.74
CA ASN A 241 15.63 -12.50 5.50
C ASN A 241 14.92 -12.86 6.81
N LEU A 242 15.63 -13.45 7.78
CA LEU A 242 15.04 -13.79 9.08
C LEU A 242 14.56 -12.56 9.84
N LEU A 243 15.31 -11.45 9.80
CA LEU A 243 14.93 -10.20 10.45
C LEU A 243 13.64 -9.63 9.83
N VAL A 244 13.57 -9.57 8.49
CA VAL A 244 12.37 -9.09 7.80
C VAL A 244 11.18 -10.00 8.04
N SER A 245 11.34 -11.33 7.93
CA SER A 245 10.28 -12.29 8.21
C SER A 245 9.72 -12.14 9.62
N GLN A 246 10.57 -12.00 10.64
CA GLN A 246 10.13 -11.79 12.01
C GLN A 246 9.38 -10.46 12.20
N PHE A 247 9.74 -9.42 11.45
CA PHE A 247 9.01 -8.15 11.47
C PHE A 247 7.61 -8.29 10.84
N LEU A 248 7.51 -9.05 9.74
CA LEU A 248 6.21 -9.38 9.13
C LEU A 248 5.35 -10.22 10.08
N ASP A 249 5.92 -11.22 10.76
CA ASP A 249 5.22 -12.04 11.75
C ASP A 249 4.70 -11.19 12.91
N PHE A 250 5.51 -10.24 13.39
CA PHE A 250 5.08 -9.29 14.40
C PHE A 250 3.91 -8.44 13.91
N ALA A 251 3.96 -7.96 12.67
CA ALA A 251 2.88 -7.17 12.08
C ALA A 251 1.58 -7.98 11.94
N GLU A 252 1.68 -9.23 11.48
CA GLU A 252 0.54 -10.16 11.39
C GLU A 252 -0.08 -10.38 12.79
N PHE A 253 0.76 -10.54 13.81
CA PHE A 253 0.29 -10.69 15.19
C PHE A 253 -0.43 -9.44 15.70
N GLN A 254 0.07 -8.22 15.42
CA GLN A 254 -0.64 -6.99 15.80
C GLN A 254 -2.01 -6.90 15.12
N ALA A 255 -2.10 -7.32 13.85
CA ALA A 255 -3.36 -7.35 13.12
C ALA A 255 -4.34 -8.39 13.69
N LEU A 256 -3.87 -9.59 14.06
CA LEU A 256 -4.68 -10.63 14.72
C LEU A 256 -5.23 -10.16 16.07
N GLU A 257 -4.39 -9.50 16.87
CA GLU A 257 -4.74 -8.95 18.18
C GLU A 257 -5.57 -7.66 18.12
N GLN A 258 -5.93 -7.23 16.91
CA GLN A 258 -6.71 -6.02 16.66
C GLN A 258 -6.05 -4.76 17.25
N ARG A 259 -4.72 -4.72 17.26
CA ARG A 259 -3.95 -3.59 17.78
C ARG A 259 -3.63 -2.62 16.63
N PRO A 260 -4.25 -1.42 16.62
CA PRO A 260 -3.89 -0.41 15.63
C PRO A 260 -2.46 0.06 15.87
N MET A 261 -1.71 0.21 14.78
CA MET A 261 -0.32 0.67 14.82
C MET A 261 -0.23 2.02 14.12
N ARG A 262 0.50 2.96 14.73
CA ARG A 262 0.88 4.24 14.12
C ARG A 262 2.26 4.14 13.49
N MET A 263 2.61 5.13 12.68
CA MET A 263 3.93 5.25 12.03
C MET A 263 5.06 5.15 13.05
N GLN A 264 4.92 5.83 14.20
CA GLN A 264 5.92 5.80 15.25
C GLN A 264 6.04 4.41 15.91
N ASP A 265 4.92 3.69 16.05
CA ASP A 265 4.89 2.37 16.67
C ASP A 265 5.66 1.36 15.82
N TRP A 266 5.52 1.40 14.49
CA TRP A 266 6.28 0.53 13.59
C TRP A 266 7.78 0.80 13.62
N ILE A 267 8.18 2.08 13.69
CA ILE A 267 9.60 2.46 13.82
C ILE A 267 10.17 1.89 15.12
N GLN A 268 9.47 2.10 16.23
CA GLN A 268 9.91 1.59 17.53
C GLN A 268 9.90 0.06 17.60
N ALA A 269 8.94 -0.59 16.94
CA ALA A 269 8.86 -2.05 16.88
C ALA A 269 10.07 -2.63 16.14
N LEU A 270 10.44 -2.05 14.99
CA LEU A 270 11.61 -2.47 14.23
C LEU A 270 12.90 -2.28 15.05
N ASP A 271 13.05 -1.13 15.69
CA ASP A 271 14.23 -0.82 16.51
C ASP A 271 14.36 -1.75 17.70
N ARG A 272 13.24 -2.00 18.39
CA ARG A 272 13.18 -2.94 19.51
C ARG A 272 13.50 -4.36 19.07
N GLN A 273 13.02 -4.79 17.90
CA GLN A 273 13.33 -6.12 17.37
C GLN A 273 14.83 -6.28 17.12
N ILE A 274 15.47 -5.29 16.47
CA ILE A 274 16.91 -5.30 16.22
C ILE A 274 17.68 -5.43 17.56
N ILE A 275 17.33 -4.62 18.55
CA ILE A 275 17.97 -4.63 19.87
C ILE A 275 17.73 -5.97 20.60
N ASN A 276 16.51 -6.52 20.56
CA ASN A 276 16.17 -7.79 21.19
C ASN A 276 16.93 -8.99 20.58
N LEU A 277 17.29 -8.90 19.30
CA LEU A 277 18.16 -9.87 18.63
C LEU A 277 19.65 -9.67 18.94
N GLN A 278 19.98 -8.80 19.91
CA GLN A 278 21.35 -8.42 20.29
C GLN A 278 22.15 -7.86 19.12
N ARG A 279 21.49 -7.14 18.21
CA ARG A 279 22.12 -6.47 17.07
C ARG A 279 22.27 -4.98 17.34
N LYS A 280 23.28 -4.38 16.71
CA LYS A 280 23.53 -2.94 16.83
C LYS A 280 22.55 -2.17 15.94
N LEU A 281 21.99 -1.11 16.50
CA LEU A 281 21.24 -0.14 15.75
C LEU A 281 22.22 0.85 15.10
N LEU A 282 21.94 1.28 13.87
CA LEU A 282 22.74 2.30 13.21
C LEU A 282 22.60 3.64 13.93
N GLU A 283 23.72 4.19 14.40
CA GLU A 283 23.81 5.55 14.92
C GLU A 283 24.37 6.48 13.84
N GLY A 284 23.63 7.54 13.50
CA GLY A 284 24.04 8.49 12.45
C GLY A 284 23.80 7.98 11.02
N LYS A 285 24.71 8.34 10.09
CA LYS A 285 24.53 8.10 8.64
C LYS A 285 25.59 7.17 8.01
N GLY A 286 26.49 6.61 8.81
CA GLY A 286 27.68 5.91 8.33
C GLY A 286 28.81 6.87 7.95
N SER A 287 29.95 6.31 7.57
CA SER A 287 31.20 7.00 7.25
C SER A 287 31.41 7.23 5.75
N ILE A 288 30.81 6.38 4.90
CA ILE A 288 30.96 6.45 3.44
C ILE A 288 29.67 6.94 2.78
N SER A 289 29.81 7.92 1.88
CA SER A 289 28.68 8.40 1.08
C SER A 289 28.35 7.46 -0.07
N HIS A 290 27.07 7.45 -0.49
CA HIS A 290 26.61 6.65 -1.63
C HIS A 290 27.39 6.96 -2.92
N LYS A 291 27.75 8.23 -3.14
CA LYS A 291 28.54 8.66 -4.30
C LYS A 291 29.94 8.02 -4.29
N GLN A 292 30.64 8.08 -3.16
CA GLN A 292 31.98 7.48 -3.02
C GLN A 292 31.93 5.96 -3.24
N ALA A 293 30.91 5.29 -2.71
CA ALA A 293 30.72 3.85 -2.89
C ALA A 293 30.55 3.48 -4.37
N ILE A 294 29.69 4.19 -5.10
CA ILE A 294 29.47 3.94 -6.54
C ILE A 294 30.71 4.23 -7.36
N GLU A 295 31.37 5.38 -7.13
CA GLU A 295 32.58 5.75 -7.88
C GLU A 295 33.67 4.69 -7.75
N LYS A 296 33.89 4.18 -6.53
CA LYS A 296 34.82 3.06 -6.31
C LYS A 296 34.35 1.79 -7.03
N ALA A 297 33.09 1.38 -6.84
CA ALA A 297 32.60 0.13 -7.41
C ALA A 297 32.65 0.11 -8.95
N GLU A 298 32.33 1.23 -9.60
CA GLU A 298 32.44 1.37 -11.05
C GLU A 298 33.89 1.35 -11.54
N HIS A 299 34.81 1.95 -10.78
CA HIS A 299 36.23 1.91 -11.07
C HIS A 299 36.79 0.48 -10.99
N GLU A 300 36.48 -0.26 -9.93
CA GLU A 300 36.87 -1.66 -9.77
C GLU A 300 36.25 -2.54 -10.89
N PHE A 301 34.98 -2.30 -11.23
CA PHE A 301 34.33 -3.01 -12.33
C PHE A 301 35.02 -2.76 -13.68
N ALA A 302 35.46 -1.53 -13.96
CA ALA A 302 36.17 -1.20 -15.20
C ALA A 302 37.52 -1.94 -15.29
N ILE A 303 38.26 -2.03 -14.18
CA ILE A 303 39.51 -2.80 -14.11
C ILE A 303 39.24 -4.29 -14.36
N TYR A 304 38.25 -4.84 -13.67
CA TYR A 304 37.86 -6.24 -13.82
C TYR A 304 37.44 -6.58 -15.25
N ARG A 305 36.60 -5.75 -15.88
CA ARG A 305 36.14 -5.96 -17.27
C ARG A 305 37.27 -5.86 -18.29
N LYS A 306 38.21 -4.94 -18.08
CA LYS A 306 39.39 -4.84 -18.94
C LYS A 306 40.23 -6.12 -18.86
N ARG A 307 40.47 -6.64 -17.65
CA ARG A 307 41.20 -7.89 -17.41
C ARG A 307 40.47 -9.10 -18.02
N GLU A 308 39.15 -9.19 -17.85
CA GLU A 308 38.34 -10.23 -18.50
C GLU A 308 38.47 -10.18 -20.03
N MET A 309 38.34 -8.99 -20.63
CA MET A 309 38.45 -8.82 -22.09
C MET A 309 39.83 -9.20 -22.63
N GLU A 310 40.91 -8.88 -21.91
CA GLU A 310 42.27 -9.26 -22.27
C GLU A 310 42.51 -10.78 -22.19
N GLN A 311 41.78 -11.47 -21.31
CA GLN A 311 41.84 -12.93 -21.14
C GLN A 311 40.82 -13.68 -22.01
N LEU A 312 39.93 -12.96 -22.70
CA LEU A 312 38.84 -13.51 -23.48
C LEU A 312 39.37 -14.04 -24.81
N GLU A 313 39.64 -15.34 -24.87
CA GLU A 313 39.98 -16.02 -26.11
C GLU A 313 38.70 -16.37 -26.88
N SER A 314 38.48 -15.70 -28.01
CA SER A 314 37.31 -15.93 -28.86
C SER A 314 37.30 -17.36 -29.41
N ASP A 315 36.12 -17.92 -29.65
CA ASP A 315 36.00 -19.22 -30.34
C ASP A 315 36.63 -19.19 -31.73
N PHE A 316 36.71 -18.01 -32.35
CA PHE A 316 37.48 -17.79 -33.58
C PHE A 316 38.99 -17.98 -33.36
N ASP A 317 39.55 -17.43 -32.27
CA ASP A 317 40.96 -17.56 -31.93
C ASP A 317 41.33 -19.01 -31.60
N LYS A 318 40.43 -19.71 -30.90
CA LYS A 318 40.56 -21.16 -30.64
C LYS A 318 40.50 -21.98 -31.93
N MET A 319 39.62 -21.63 -32.87
CA MET A 319 39.54 -22.30 -34.16
C MET A 319 40.79 -22.08 -35.02
N ILE A 320 41.34 -20.87 -35.05
CA ILE A 320 42.58 -20.57 -35.78
C ILE A 320 43.77 -21.36 -35.22
N LYS A 321 43.86 -21.54 -33.91
CA LYS A 321 44.93 -22.37 -33.30
C LYS A 321 44.83 -23.86 -33.65
N ASN A 322 43.63 -24.36 -33.94
CA ASN A 322 43.39 -25.76 -34.29
C ASN A 322 43.43 -26.05 -35.80
N LEU A 323 43.62 -25.03 -36.65
CA LEU A 323 43.84 -25.23 -38.08
C LEU A 323 45.27 -25.74 -38.31
N PRO A 324 45.46 -26.82 -39.11
CA PRO A 324 46.80 -27.27 -39.46
C PRO A 324 47.51 -26.15 -40.21
N LYS A 325 48.72 -25.80 -39.76
CA LYS A 325 49.59 -24.86 -40.48
C LYS A 325 49.83 -25.41 -41.87
N GLN A 326 49.33 -24.72 -42.90
CA GLN A 326 49.58 -25.03 -44.30
C GLN A 326 51.04 -24.80 -44.68
#